data_AF-A0A969VKZ8-F1
#
_entry.id   AF-A0A969VKZ8-F1
#
_cell.length_a   1.000
_cell.length_b   1.000
_cell.length_c   1.000
_cell.angle_alpha   90.00
_cell.angle_beta   90.00
_cell.angle_gamma   90.00
#
_symmetry.space_group_name_H-M   'P 1'
#
loop_
_entity.id
_entity.type
_entity.pdbx_description
1 polymer ?
#
loop_
_entity_poly.entity_id
_entity_poly.type
_entity_poly.pdbx_seq_one_letter_code
_entity_poly.pdbx_strand_id
1 'polypeptide(L)'
;MQRLHDRKLARGFPTLDGDQPLGPKVALILCWQPQGLAPSFHDTLRHLVDSGYAPFVVSNAPLSAADRQTLKPLIWRAVERPNFGYDFGGYRDGLILLRHWAVHPDRLVILNDSIWFPLWPGDLTLQRAEASAFDVVGTILRQRDDIMFLESYFFSIRGPVLDHPGFRAFWDGLRLTSNKYKVIRRGERGFGLALRQAGIAMGPLFSSDQLSRLFETADEPDLRQYLARIATVDPDELAEAAALAAAPSSPDWVQNARGFVVRVLKRAQPYSTFPVAAAGRLGYPMLKKSAEPVNVHWRASFLKAVDDGILPAPLPSVLAEARERTRDAG
;
A
#
# COMPACT_ATOMS: atom_id res chain seq x y z
N MET A 1 18.98 17.36 14.33
CA MET A 1 17.54 16.99 14.34
C MET A 1 17.31 15.57 14.84
N GLN A 2 17.86 14.51 14.21
CA GLN A 2 17.59 13.12 14.64
C GLN A 2 17.93 12.81 16.12
N ARG A 3 19.10 13.23 16.64
CA ARG A 3 19.44 13.03 18.07
C ARG A 3 18.40 13.60 19.05
N LEU A 4 17.81 14.75 18.73
CA LEU A 4 16.76 15.36 19.56
C LEU A 4 15.45 14.57 19.45
N HIS A 5 15.14 14.08 18.26
CA HIS A 5 13.99 13.21 18.00
C HIS A 5 14.10 11.90 18.77
N ASP A 6 15.25 11.22 18.70
CA ASP A 6 15.48 9.95 19.42
C ASP A 6 15.40 10.14 20.94
N ARG A 7 15.84 11.29 21.48
CA ARG A 7 15.64 11.63 22.90
C ARG A 7 14.16 11.79 23.27
N LYS A 8 13.32 12.32 22.37
CA LYS A 8 11.87 12.41 22.58
C LYS A 8 11.23 11.03 22.52
N LEU A 9 11.57 10.22 21.52
CA LEU A 9 11.12 8.84 21.39
C LEU A 9 11.45 8.03 22.64
N ALA A 10 12.67 8.14 23.18
CA ALA A 10 13.09 7.44 24.39
C ALA A 10 12.33 7.89 25.66
N ARG A 11 11.88 9.16 25.71
CA ARG A 11 11.05 9.68 26.80
C ARG A 11 9.57 9.28 26.68
N GLY A 12 9.18 8.76 25.51
CA GLY A 12 7.79 8.51 25.17
C GLY A 12 7.14 9.69 24.45
N PHE A 13 6.27 9.34 23.52
CA PHE A 13 5.38 10.27 22.84
C PHE A 13 4.00 10.25 23.51
N PRO A 14 3.15 11.28 23.31
CA PRO A 14 1.75 11.25 23.74
C PRO A 14 1.05 10.00 23.20
N THR A 15 0.36 9.29 24.09
CA THR A 15 -0.36 8.06 23.77
C THR A 15 -1.86 8.21 24.00
N LEU A 16 -2.63 7.39 23.32
CA LEU A 16 -4.05 7.16 23.55
C LEU A 16 -4.26 5.65 23.57
N ASP A 17 -4.69 5.11 24.70
CA ASP A 17 -5.14 3.72 24.76
C ASP A 17 -6.56 3.61 24.22
N GLY A 18 -6.81 2.58 23.41
CA GLY A 18 -8.12 2.27 22.87
C GLY A 18 -8.78 1.09 23.57
N ASP A 19 -9.94 0.71 23.04
CA ASP A 19 -10.80 -0.32 23.62
C ASP A 19 -10.52 -1.72 23.05
N GLN A 20 -9.76 -1.83 21.96
CA GLN A 20 -9.36 -3.14 21.43
C GLN A 20 -8.24 -3.76 22.29
N PRO A 21 -8.34 -5.05 22.63
CA PRO A 21 -7.29 -5.69 23.40
C PRO A 21 -6.02 -5.86 22.57
N LEU A 22 -4.87 -5.92 23.25
CA LEU A 22 -3.67 -6.45 22.63
C LEU A 22 -3.88 -7.94 22.34
N GLY A 23 -3.54 -8.38 21.13
CA GLY A 23 -3.57 -9.78 20.72
C GLY A 23 -2.24 -10.24 20.13
N PRO A 24 -2.16 -11.49 19.65
CA PRO A 24 -0.95 -12.03 19.02
C PRO A 24 -0.62 -11.37 17.68
N LYS A 25 -1.58 -10.68 17.06
CA LYS A 25 -1.41 -9.96 15.80
C LYS A 25 -1.53 -8.46 16.05
N VAL A 26 -0.56 -7.68 15.59
CA VAL A 26 -0.57 -6.21 15.70
C VAL A 26 -0.49 -5.60 14.31
N ALA A 27 -1.26 -4.54 14.08
CA ALA A 27 -1.20 -3.76 12.84
C ALA A 27 -0.71 -2.34 13.14
N LEU A 28 0.57 -2.06 12.86
CA LEU A 28 1.14 -0.73 12.93
C LEU A 28 0.69 0.06 11.69
N ILE A 29 -0.21 1.02 11.88
CA ILE A 29 -0.68 1.89 10.81
C ILE A 29 -0.18 3.31 11.02
N LEU A 30 0.54 3.83 10.03
CA LEU A 30 0.98 5.21 10.02
C LEU A 30 -0.03 6.11 9.30
N CYS A 31 -0.35 7.25 9.89
CA CYS A 31 -1.15 8.27 9.23
C CYS A 31 -0.55 9.67 9.32
N TRP A 32 -0.84 10.50 8.32
CA TRP A 32 -0.60 11.94 8.33
C TRP A 32 -1.82 12.68 7.78
N GLN A 33 -2.73 13.05 8.69
CA GLN A 33 -4.00 13.70 8.34
C GLN A 33 -4.23 14.91 9.27
N PRO A 34 -3.55 16.04 9.00
CA PRO A 34 -3.61 17.21 9.87
C PRO A 34 -4.97 17.92 9.91
N GLN A 35 -5.89 17.54 9.02
CA GLN A 35 -7.25 18.10 8.91
C GLN A 35 -8.32 17.20 9.56
N GLY A 36 -7.91 16.16 10.29
CA GLY A 36 -8.80 15.16 10.86
C GLY A 36 -8.77 13.84 10.10
N LEU A 37 -9.15 12.76 10.77
CA LEU A 37 -9.08 11.40 10.23
C LEU A 37 -10.23 11.13 9.27
N ALA A 38 -9.89 10.75 8.06
CA ALA A 38 -10.84 10.46 7.00
C ALA A 38 -11.71 9.23 7.35
N PRO A 39 -12.97 9.18 6.88
CA PRO A 39 -13.83 8.01 7.09
C PRO A 39 -13.20 6.71 6.58
N SER A 40 -12.51 6.73 5.44
CA SER A 40 -11.82 5.54 4.91
C SER A 40 -10.68 5.04 5.79
N PHE A 41 -10.09 5.88 6.65
CA PHE A 41 -9.11 5.43 7.64
C PHE A 41 -9.77 4.54 8.69
N HIS A 42 -11.00 4.88 9.10
CA HIS A 42 -11.78 4.05 10.02
C HIS A 42 -12.23 2.74 9.37
N ASP A 43 -12.48 2.75 8.04
CA ASP A 43 -12.71 1.52 7.26
C ASP A 43 -11.51 0.57 7.36
N THR A 44 -10.29 1.08 7.18
CA THR A 44 -9.07 0.30 7.35
C THR A 44 -8.97 -0.30 8.76
N LEU A 45 -9.18 0.50 9.81
CA LEU A 45 -9.07 0.04 11.19
C LEU A 45 -10.08 -1.07 11.51
N ARG A 46 -11.34 -0.91 11.08
CA ARG A 46 -12.35 -1.97 11.25
C ARG A 46 -11.95 -3.25 10.55
N HIS A 47 -11.47 -3.17 9.31
CA HIS A 47 -11.01 -4.34 8.58
C HIS A 47 -9.86 -5.08 9.31
N LEU A 48 -8.94 -4.32 9.93
CA LEU A 48 -7.86 -4.90 10.76
C LEU A 48 -8.42 -5.60 12.00
N VAL A 49 -9.34 -4.96 12.74
CA VAL A 49 -10.01 -5.53 13.91
C VAL A 49 -10.77 -6.80 13.53
N ASP A 50 -11.58 -6.76 12.48
CA ASP A 50 -12.36 -7.89 11.97
C ASP A 50 -11.45 -9.06 11.52
N SER A 51 -10.20 -8.77 11.16
CA SER A 51 -9.18 -9.76 10.80
C SER A 51 -8.34 -10.23 11.98
N GLY A 52 -8.69 -9.81 13.21
CA GLY A 52 -8.04 -10.22 14.46
C GLY A 52 -6.73 -9.50 14.78
N TYR A 53 -6.46 -8.35 14.15
CA TYR A 53 -5.30 -7.52 14.47
C TYR A 53 -5.67 -6.48 15.53
N ALA A 54 -4.78 -6.26 16.49
CA ALA A 54 -4.80 -5.12 17.39
C ALA A 54 -4.19 -3.89 16.68
N PRO A 55 -4.99 -2.85 16.31
CA PRO A 55 -4.43 -1.73 15.57
C PRO A 55 -3.61 -0.81 16.48
N PHE A 56 -2.37 -0.54 16.05
CA PHE A 56 -1.46 0.42 16.65
C PHE A 56 -1.27 1.61 15.69
N VAL A 57 -1.89 2.75 16.01
CA VAL A 57 -1.82 3.94 15.16
C VAL A 57 -0.60 4.78 15.50
N VAL A 58 0.22 5.11 14.50
CA VAL A 58 1.30 6.08 14.59
C VAL A 58 0.90 7.32 13.80
N SER A 59 0.43 8.36 14.49
CA SER A 59 0.02 9.62 13.88
C SER A 59 1.19 10.60 13.78
N ASN A 60 1.50 11.03 12.56
CA ASN A 60 2.45 12.11 12.27
C ASN A 60 1.82 13.51 12.42
N ALA A 61 0.62 13.61 13.00
CA ALA A 61 -0.06 14.86 13.30
C ALA A 61 -0.78 14.79 14.66
N PRO A 62 -1.04 15.92 15.32
CA PRO A 62 -1.91 15.94 16.49
C PRO A 62 -3.31 15.42 16.13
N LEU A 63 -3.90 14.66 17.05
CA LEU A 63 -5.27 14.14 16.98
C LEU A 63 -6.20 15.07 17.74
N SER A 64 -7.27 15.51 17.07
CA SER A 64 -8.32 16.31 17.69
C SER A 64 -9.10 15.51 18.74
N ALA A 65 -9.88 16.18 19.59
CA ALA A 65 -10.74 15.49 20.55
C ALA A 65 -11.76 14.56 19.85
N ALA A 66 -12.28 14.98 18.69
CA ALA A 66 -13.18 14.18 17.87
C ALA A 66 -12.47 12.93 17.31
N ASP A 67 -11.27 13.09 16.74
CA ASP A 67 -10.49 11.96 16.22
C ASP A 67 -10.16 10.95 17.32
N ARG A 68 -9.81 11.42 18.52
CA ARG A 68 -9.54 10.54 19.66
C ARG A 68 -10.78 9.74 20.05
N GLN A 69 -11.95 10.38 20.06
CA GLN A 69 -13.21 9.73 20.39
C GLN A 69 -13.59 8.65 19.36
N THR A 70 -13.42 8.92 18.06
CA THR A 70 -13.75 7.96 17.00
C THR A 70 -12.72 6.85 16.86
N LEU A 71 -11.44 7.13 17.18
CA LEU A 71 -10.38 6.13 17.17
C LEU A 71 -10.48 5.12 18.30
N LYS A 72 -10.80 5.58 19.51
CA LYS A 72 -10.75 4.77 20.74
C LYS A 72 -11.37 3.37 20.59
N PRO A 73 -12.59 3.19 20.03
CA PRO A 73 -13.18 1.87 19.89
C PRO A 73 -12.51 0.97 18.85
N LEU A 74 -11.66 1.50 17.97
CA LEU A 74 -11.09 0.79 16.82
C LEU A 74 -9.60 0.47 16.96
N ILE A 75 -8.96 0.85 18.07
CA ILE A 75 -7.51 0.70 18.24
C ILE A 75 -7.20 0.00 19.54
N TRP A 76 -6.03 -0.62 19.59
CA TRP A 76 -5.40 -0.98 20.85
C TRP A 76 -4.67 0.23 21.44
N ARG A 77 -3.90 0.92 20.61
CA ARG A 77 -3.13 2.09 21.03
C ARG A 77 -2.89 3.04 19.87
N ALA A 78 -2.77 4.33 20.17
CA ALA A 78 -2.25 5.34 19.25
C ALA A 78 -1.12 6.12 19.90
N VAL A 79 -0.25 6.67 19.05
CA VAL A 79 0.84 7.57 19.45
C VAL A 79 0.93 8.76 18.50
N GLU A 80 1.14 9.96 19.05
CA GLU A 80 1.35 11.18 18.27
C GLU A 80 2.82 11.55 18.22
N ARG A 81 3.37 11.73 17.02
CA ARG A 81 4.76 12.10 16.82
C ARG A 81 4.91 13.27 15.86
N PRO A 82 6.01 14.04 15.93
CA PRO A 82 6.32 15.03 14.89
C PRO A 82 6.42 14.37 13.51
N ASN A 83 5.96 15.06 12.46
CA ASN A 83 6.10 14.59 11.07
C ASN A 83 7.56 14.65 10.57
N PHE A 84 8.42 13.76 11.08
CA PHE A 84 9.82 13.67 10.71
C PHE A 84 10.17 12.27 10.22
N GLY A 85 10.82 12.15 9.06
CA GLY A 85 11.19 10.87 8.47
C GLY A 85 10.09 10.16 7.67
N TYR A 86 8.93 10.80 7.47
CA TYR A 86 7.78 10.26 6.74
C TYR A 86 7.38 8.87 7.24
N ASP A 87 6.92 7.99 6.34
CA ASP A 87 6.39 6.66 6.66
C ASP A 87 7.41 5.79 7.38
N PHE A 88 8.61 5.64 6.79
CA PHE A 88 9.69 4.87 7.41
C PHE A 88 10.11 5.41 8.78
N GLY A 89 10.00 6.72 9.01
CA GLY A 89 10.27 7.32 10.31
C GLY A 89 9.26 6.90 11.36
N GLY A 90 7.96 6.91 11.05
CA GLY A 90 6.97 6.44 12.01
C GLY A 90 6.90 4.91 12.12
N TYR A 91 7.23 4.15 11.06
CA TYR A 91 7.43 2.70 11.16
C TYR A 91 8.54 2.34 12.12
N ARG A 92 9.70 2.99 11.97
CA ARG A 92 10.83 2.84 12.89
C ARG A 92 10.41 3.14 14.32
N ASP A 93 9.80 4.30 14.55
CA ASP A 93 9.43 4.74 15.89
C ASP A 93 8.40 3.79 16.50
N GLY A 94 7.41 3.34 15.74
CA GLY A 94 6.43 2.35 16.19
C GLY A 94 7.06 1.00 16.51
N LEU A 95 7.99 0.50 15.69
CA LEU A 95 8.77 -0.71 15.97
C LEU A 95 9.61 -0.59 17.25
N ILE A 96 10.22 0.57 17.49
CA ILE A 96 10.97 0.85 18.73
C ILE A 96 10.02 0.86 19.93
N LEU A 97 8.86 1.52 19.81
CA LEU A 97 7.86 1.60 20.88
C LEU A 97 7.28 0.23 21.25
N LEU A 98 6.96 -0.61 20.26
CA LEU A 98 6.50 -1.98 20.52
C LEU A 98 7.51 -2.74 21.39
N ARG A 99 8.81 -2.62 21.09
CA ARG A 99 9.87 -3.24 21.91
C ARG A 99 9.98 -2.61 23.29
N HIS A 100 9.90 -1.28 23.40
CA HIS A 100 9.91 -0.59 24.70
C HIS A 100 8.74 -1.02 25.59
N TRP A 101 7.60 -1.34 25.00
CA TRP A 101 6.42 -1.85 25.70
C TRP A 101 6.43 -3.38 25.86
N ALA A 102 7.52 -4.06 25.51
CA ALA A 102 7.66 -5.51 25.54
C ALA A 102 6.54 -6.26 24.78
N VAL A 103 6.10 -5.70 23.65
CA VAL A 103 5.10 -6.29 22.77
C VAL A 103 5.78 -7.07 21.65
N HIS A 104 5.56 -8.38 21.65
CA HIS A 104 6.15 -9.34 20.70
C HIS A 104 5.04 -10.07 19.95
N PRO A 105 4.50 -9.52 18.86
CA PRO A 105 3.41 -10.15 18.13
C PRO A 105 3.92 -11.31 17.28
N ASP A 106 3.12 -12.38 17.17
CA ASP A 106 3.33 -13.49 16.23
C ASP A 106 3.29 -13.02 14.77
N ARG A 107 2.55 -11.93 14.53
CA ARG A 107 2.46 -11.27 13.23
C ARG A 107 2.37 -9.76 13.39
N LEU A 108 3.21 -9.04 12.67
CA LEU A 108 3.11 -7.60 12.53
C LEU A 108 2.72 -7.24 11.10
N VAL A 109 1.63 -6.50 10.94
CA VAL A 109 1.35 -5.78 9.69
C VAL A 109 1.79 -4.32 9.85
N ILE A 110 2.45 -3.78 8.84
CA ILE A 110 2.82 -2.37 8.74
C ILE A 110 2.15 -1.79 7.50
N LEU A 111 1.37 -0.72 7.64
CA LEU A 111 0.76 -0.01 6.51
C LEU A 111 0.76 1.51 6.74
N ASN A 112 0.56 2.27 5.67
CA ASN A 112 0.35 3.72 5.77
C ASN A 112 -0.94 4.15 5.09
N ASP A 113 -1.34 5.40 5.35
CA ASP A 113 -2.53 6.01 4.78
C ASP A 113 -2.34 6.59 3.37
N SER A 114 -1.26 6.28 2.65
CA SER A 114 -1.08 6.71 1.24
C SER A 114 -2.00 5.98 0.25
N ILE A 115 -2.75 5.00 0.74
CA ILE A 115 -3.70 4.15 -0.01
C ILE A 115 -5.08 4.18 0.64
N TRP A 116 -6.10 3.86 -0.15
CA TRP A 116 -7.35 3.29 0.38
C TRP A 116 -7.22 1.77 0.42
N PHE A 117 -7.54 1.18 1.56
CA PHE A 117 -7.50 -0.26 1.82
C PHE A 117 -8.40 -0.62 3.02
N PRO A 118 -9.22 -1.67 2.94
CA PRO A 118 -9.54 -2.42 1.72
C PRO A 118 -10.40 -1.59 0.76
N LEU A 119 -10.40 -1.96 -0.53
CA LEU A 119 -11.34 -1.38 -1.49
C LEU A 119 -12.75 -1.96 -1.33
N TRP A 120 -12.88 -3.24 -1.02
CA TRP A 120 -14.17 -3.93 -0.96
C TRP A 120 -14.37 -4.66 0.37
N PRO A 121 -15.63 -4.88 0.80
CA PRO A 121 -15.94 -5.81 1.87
C PRO A 121 -15.41 -7.22 1.58
N GLY A 122 -15.02 -7.95 2.62
CA GLY A 122 -14.56 -9.33 2.47
C GLY A 122 -13.16 -9.48 1.83
N ASP A 123 -12.38 -8.39 1.78
CA ASP A 123 -10.99 -8.45 1.32
C ASP A 123 -10.18 -9.51 2.08
N LEU A 124 -9.35 -10.26 1.34
CA LEU A 124 -8.58 -11.40 1.86
C LEU A 124 -7.07 -11.13 1.93
N THR A 125 -6.62 -9.88 1.81
CA THR A 125 -5.19 -9.53 1.72
C THR A 125 -4.41 -9.95 2.95
N LEU A 126 -4.96 -9.72 4.14
CA LEU A 126 -4.32 -10.08 5.41
C LEU A 126 -4.18 -11.60 5.54
N GLN A 127 -5.23 -12.35 5.21
CA GLN A 127 -5.24 -13.81 5.24
C GLN A 127 -4.25 -14.40 4.22
N ARG A 128 -4.21 -13.84 3.00
CA ARG A 128 -3.23 -14.24 1.96
C ARG A 128 -1.79 -13.96 2.41
N ALA A 129 -1.55 -12.84 3.09
CA ALA A 129 -0.23 -12.51 3.63
C ALA A 129 0.18 -13.44 4.77
N GLU A 130 -0.78 -13.84 5.62
CA GLU A 130 -0.54 -14.79 6.69
C GLU A 130 -0.19 -16.19 6.16
N ALA A 131 -0.89 -16.65 5.14
CA ALA A 131 -0.71 -17.94 4.48
C ALA A 131 0.54 -18.01 3.58
N SER A 132 1.19 -16.88 3.31
CA SER A 132 2.37 -16.83 2.47
C SER A 132 3.55 -17.60 3.06
N ALA A 133 4.36 -18.21 2.19
CA ALA A 133 5.58 -18.90 2.56
C ALA A 133 6.73 -17.96 2.96
N PHE A 134 6.69 -16.69 2.53
CA PHE A 134 7.72 -15.69 2.83
C PHE A 134 7.64 -15.21 4.29
N ASP A 135 8.78 -14.76 4.81
CA ASP A 135 8.88 -14.21 6.16
C ASP A 135 8.44 -12.74 6.23
N VAL A 136 8.67 -12.01 5.13
CA VAL A 136 8.19 -10.65 4.91
C VAL A 136 7.43 -10.57 3.58
N VAL A 137 6.16 -10.20 3.65
CA VAL A 137 5.29 -10.09 2.48
C VAL A 137 4.94 -8.64 2.24
N GLY A 138 5.02 -8.17 1.00
CA GLY A 138 4.42 -6.91 0.58
C GLY A 138 3.43 -7.15 -0.55
N THR A 139 2.68 -6.13 -0.96
CA THR A 139 1.76 -6.28 -2.09
C THR A 139 2.51 -6.50 -3.39
N ILE A 140 3.56 -5.71 -3.61
CA ILE A 140 4.31 -5.64 -4.86
C ILE A 140 5.81 -5.70 -4.57
N LEU A 141 6.51 -6.55 -5.32
CA LEU A 141 7.96 -6.65 -5.32
C LEU A 141 8.51 -5.93 -6.55
N ARG A 142 9.44 -5.01 -6.30
CA ARG A 142 10.17 -4.25 -7.31
C ARG A 142 11.56 -4.79 -7.45
N GLN A 143 12.10 -4.71 -8.66
CA GLN A 143 13.52 -4.86 -8.91
C GLN A 143 14.01 -3.59 -9.60
N ARG A 144 15.08 -3.01 -9.05
CA ARG A 144 15.82 -1.92 -9.70
C ARG A 144 17.31 -2.17 -9.52
N ASP A 145 18.01 -2.28 -10.63
CA ASP A 145 19.38 -2.80 -10.66
C ASP A 145 19.37 -4.21 -10.03
N ASP A 146 20.36 -4.54 -9.19
CA ASP A 146 20.44 -5.81 -8.47
C ASP A 146 19.70 -5.82 -7.11
N ILE A 147 18.84 -4.83 -6.87
CA ILE A 147 18.12 -4.67 -5.61
C ILE A 147 16.63 -4.95 -5.80
N MET A 148 16.18 -6.01 -5.12
CA MET A 148 14.76 -6.28 -4.92
C MET A 148 14.26 -5.57 -3.66
N PHE A 149 13.04 -5.02 -3.70
CA PHE A 149 12.42 -4.37 -2.56
C PHE A 149 10.90 -4.37 -2.66
N LEU A 150 10.22 -4.38 -1.52
CA LEU A 150 8.77 -4.27 -1.43
C LEU A 150 8.36 -2.79 -1.35
N GLU A 151 7.23 -2.44 -1.97
CA GLU A 151 6.67 -1.09 -1.84
C GLU A 151 6.16 -0.84 -0.41
N SER A 152 6.39 0.36 0.13
CA SER A 152 6.29 0.59 1.57
C SER A 152 4.92 0.89 2.15
N TYR A 153 3.84 0.61 1.44
CA TYR A 153 2.48 0.88 1.95
C TYR A 153 1.81 -0.33 2.58
N PHE A 154 2.41 -1.53 2.45
CA PHE A 154 1.94 -2.72 3.13
C PHE A 154 3.09 -3.73 3.31
N PHE A 155 3.35 -4.11 4.56
CA PHE A 155 4.18 -5.25 4.92
C PHE A 155 3.43 -6.17 5.88
N SER A 156 3.60 -7.47 5.75
CA SER A 156 3.24 -8.47 6.75
C SER A 156 4.49 -9.24 7.13
N ILE A 157 4.82 -9.25 8.41
CA ILE A 157 6.11 -9.70 8.95
C ILE A 157 5.85 -10.75 10.02
N ARG A 158 6.44 -11.93 9.87
CA ARG A 158 6.38 -12.99 10.89
C ARG A 158 7.11 -12.57 12.18
N GLY A 159 6.59 -12.96 13.33
CA GLY A 159 7.14 -12.64 14.65
C GLY A 159 8.66 -12.86 14.78
N PRO A 160 9.22 -14.03 14.37
CA PRO A 160 10.65 -14.29 14.45
C PRO A 160 11.54 -13.28 13.71
N VAL A 161 11.03 -12.63 12.65
CA VAL A 161 11.77 -11.60 11.91
C VAL A 161 11.96 -10.34 12.76
N LEU A 162 11.00 -9.99 13.62
CA LEU A 162 11.05 -8.78 14.46
C LEU A 162 12.23 -8.82 15.44
N ASP A 163 12.63 -10.03 15.84
CA ASP A 163 13.76 -10.27 16.74
C ASP A 163 15.07 -10.56 16.01
N HIS A 164 15.03 -10.72 14.68
CA HIS A 164 16.22 -11.01 13.89
C HIS A 164 17.23 -9.85 13.96
N PRO A 165 18.53 -10.10 14.24
CA PRO A 165 19.54 -9.05 14.41
C PRO A 165 19.66 -8.12 13.20
N GLY A 166 19.60 -8.66 11.98
CA GLY A 166 19.66 -7.86 10.75
C GLY A 166 18.44 -6.93 10.56
N PHE A 167 17.25 -7.38 10.96
CA PHE A 167 16.03 -6.56 10.92
C PHE A 167 16.13 -5.42 11.94
N ARG A 168 16.52 -5.73 13.18
CA ARG A 168 16.72 -4.73 14.25
C ARG A 168 17.79 -3.71 13.87
N ALA A 169 18.94 -4.17 13.37
CA ALA A 169 20.04 -3.31 12.96
C ALA A 169 19.62 -2.30 11.88
N PHE A 170 18.81 -2.73 10.91
CA PHE A 170 18.27 -1.82 9.88
C PHE A 170 17.40 -0.71 10.49
N TRP A 171 16.38 -1.09 11.27
CA TRP A 171 15.43 -0.11 11.81
C TRP A 171 16.06 0.81 12.87
N ASP A 172 16.94 0.27 13.72
CA ASP A 172 17.64 1.07 14.74
C ASP A 172 18.62 2.05 14.10
N GLY A 173 19.34 1.60 13.06
CA GLY A 173 20.31 2.38 12.29
C GLY A 173 19.71 3.31 11.25
N LEU A 174 18.40 3.24 10.99
CA LEU A 174 17.76 4.03 9.95
C LEU A 174 17.90 5.54 10.23
N ARG A 175 18.58 6.23 9.29
CA ARG A 175 18.80 7.68 9.36
C ARG A 175 17.59 8.43 8.79
N LEU A 176 16.84 9.07 9.67
CA LEU A 176 15.65 9.84 9.31
C LEU A 176 16.00 11.06 8.47
N THR A 177 15.18 11.33 7.45
CA THR A 177 15.36 12.47 6.54
C THR A 177 14.01 13.00 6.08
N SER A 178 13.91 14.32 5.91
CA SER A 178 12.76 15.02 5.33
C SER A 178 12.82 15.11 3.80
N ASN A 179 13.67 14.32 3.13
CA ASN A 179 13.74 14.27 1.67
C ASN A 179 13.12 12.96 1.15
N LYS A 180 11.98 13.05 0.46
CA LYS A 180 11.21 11.91 -0.08
C LYS A 180 12.05 10.94 -0.92
N TYR A 181 12.91 11.43 -1.81
CA TYR A 181 13.77 10.58 -2.63
C TYR A 181 14.79 9.80 -1.80
N LYS A 182 15.35 10.44 -0.76
CA LYS A 182 16.24 9.76 0.18
C LYS A 182 15.49 8.76 1.06
N VAL A 183 14.21 9.00 1.36
CA VAL A 183 13.35 8.02 2.07
C VAL A 183 13.13 6.78 1.22
N ILE A 184 12.77 6.90 -0.07
CA ILE A 184 12.58 5.72 -0.93
C ILE A 184 13.88 4.91 -1.04
N ARG A 185 15.01 5.58 -1.31
CA ARG A 185 16.31 4.90 -1.47
C ARG A 185 16.81 4.27 -0.16
N ARG A 186 16.63 4.91 0.99
CA ARG A 186 17.12 4.39 2.29
C ARG A 186 16.12 3.46 2.98
N GLY A 187 14.85 3.69 2.73
CA GLY A 187 13.72 2.91 3.23
C GLY A 187 13.58 1.66 2.39
N GLU A 188 12.81 1.70 1.31
CA GLU A 188 12.44 0.51 0.52
C GLU A 188 13.66 -0.30 0.04
N ARG A 189 14.57 0.34 -0.70
CA ARG A 189 15.78 -0.36 -1.21
C ARG A 189 16.71 -0.79 -0.09
N GLY A 190 16.86 0.03 0.95
CA GLY A 190 17.70 -0.28 2.10
C GLY A 190 17.16 -1.46 2.92
N PHE A 191 15.84 -1.51 3.09
CA PHE A 191 15.15 -2.58 3.79
C PHE A 191 15.24 -3.89 3.01
N GLY A 192 14.98 -3.87 1.70
CA GLY A 192 15.15 -5.05 0.84
C GLY A 192 16.58 -5.60 0.87
N LEU A 193 17.59 -4.72 0.85
CA LEU A 193 18.98 -5.14 0.99
C LEU A 193 19.27 -5.75 2.37
N ALA A 194 18.76 -5.15 3.45
CA ALA A 194 18.94 -5.66 4.80
C ALA A 194 18.30 -7.04 4.99
N LEU A 195 17.10 -7.26 4.45
CA LEU A 195 16.43 -8.57 4.47
C LEU A 195 17.25 -9.62 3.71
N ARG A 196 17.73 -9.27 2.50
CA ARG A 196 18.59 -10.17 1.70
C ARG A 196 19.88 -10.54 2.44
N GLN A 197 20.57 -9.56 3.03
CA GLN A 197 21.81 -9.78 3.79
C GLN A 197 21.58 -10.62 5.06
N ALA A 198 20.40 -10.50 5.64
CA ALA A 198 19.97 -11.25 6.80
C ALA A 198 19.47 -12.68 6.46
N GLY A 199 19.39 -13.06 5.18
CA GLY A 199 18.82 -14.34 4.76
C GLY A 199 17.31 -14.46 5.00
N ILE A 200 16.60 -13.34 5.19
CA ILE A 200 15.15 -13.32 5.43
C ILE A 200 14.42 -13.34 4.09
N ALA A 201 13.52 -14.30 3.91
CA ALA A 201 12.79 -14.45 2.66
C ALA A 201 11.70 -13.37 2.55
N MET A 202 11.69 -12.63 1.42
CA MET A 202 10.65 -11.65 1.12
C MET A 202 9.97 -11.91 -0.22
N GLY A 203 8.70 -11.56 -0.34
CA GLY A 203 7.98 -11.73 -1.60
C GLY A 203 6.66 -10.96 -1.73
N PRO A 204 6.10 -10.89 -2.95
CA PRO A 204 4.87 -10.16 -3.23
C PRO A 204 3.62 -11.02 -3.01
N LEU A 205 2.49 -10.38 -2.72
CA LEU A 205 1.16 -10.96 -2.89
C LEU A 205 0.72 -10.99 -4.35
N PHE A 206 1.10 -9.95 -5.10
CA PHE A 206 0.79 -9.80 -6.51
C PHE A 206 2.10 -9.75 -7.30
N SER A 207 2.50 -10.89 -7.83
CA SER A 207 3.74 -11.04 -8.59
C SER A 207 3.61 -10.47 -10.00
N SER A 208 4.73 -10.00 -10.55
CA SER A 208 4.80 -9.61 -11.97
C SER A 208 4.41 -10.77 -12.89
N ASP A 209 4.74 -12.01 -12.54
CA ASP A 209 4.40 -13.20 -13.34
C ASP A 209 2.89 -13.49 -13.37
N GLN A 210 2.16 -13.23 -12.28
CA GLN A 210 0.69 -13.34 -12.28
C GLN A 210 0.09 -12.27 -13.19
N LEU A 211 0.64 -11.06 -13.15
CA LEU A 211 0.20 -9.93 -13.99
C LEU A 211 0.52 -10.17 -15.46
N SER A 212 1.72 -10.64 -15.82
CA SER A 212 2.07 -10.97 -17.20
C SER A 212 1.19 -12.08 -17.75
N ARG A 213 1.00 -13.17 -16.99
CA ARG A 213 0.13 -14.28 -17.39
C ARG A 213 -1.30 -13.83 -17.65
N LEU A 214 -1.82 -12.91 -16.84
CA LEU A 214 -3.16 -12.34 -17.03
C LEU A 214 -3.34 -11.78 -18.45
N PHE A 215 -2.35 -11.03 -18.96
CA PHE A 215 -2.43 -10.45 -20.31
C PHE A 215 -2.14 -11.47 -21.42
N GLU A 216 -1.24 -12.43 -21.15
CA GLU A 216 -0.93 -13.52 -22.09
C GLU A 216 -2.12 -14.45 -22.34
N THR A 217 -2.98 -14.65 -21.33
CA THR A 217 -4.15 -15.54 -21.44
C THR A 217 -5.46 -14.82 -21.67
N ALA A 218 -5.51 -13.49 -21.56
CA ALA A 218 -6.72 -12.70 -21.77
C ALA A 218 -7.27 -12.90 -23.19
N ASP A 219 -8.60 -13.06 -23.29
CA ASP A 219 -9.30 -13.09 -24.56
C ASP A 219 -9.51 -11.67 -25.12
N GLU A 220 -10.07 -11.60 -26.32
CA GLU A 220 -10.31 -10.31 -26.99
C GLU A 220 -11.25 -9.39 -26.19
N PRO A 221 -12.41 -9.84 -25.67
CA PRO A 221 -13.26 -9.03 -24.80
C PRO A 221 -12.55 -8.42 -23.58
N ASP A 222 -11.70 -9.20 -22.91
CA ASP A 222 -10.90 -8.70 -21.78
C ASP A 222 -9.86 -7.68 -22.22
N LEU A 223 -9.08 -8.00 -23.26
CA LEU A 223 -8.06 -7.09 -23.78
C LEU A 223 -8.66 -5.75 -24.23
N ARG A 224 -9.83 -5.77 -24.87
CA ARG A 224 -10.55 -4.54 -25.26
C ARG A 224 -10.90 -3.69 -24.05
N GLN A 225 -11.40 -4.31 -22.98
CA GLN A 225 -11.70 -3.59 -21.74
C GLN A 225 -10.44 -3.02 -21.09
N TYR A 226 -9.33 -3.76 -21.09
CA TYR A 226 -8.08 -3.29 -20.50
C TYR A 226 -7.49 -2.11 -21.27
N LEU A 227 -7.54 -2.16 -22.61
CA LEU A 227 -7.10 -1.08 -23.48
C LEU A 227 -8.00 0.16 -23.35
N ALA A 228 -9.33 -0.02 -23.36
CA ALA A 228 -10.29 1.08 -23.21
C ALA A 228 -10.20 1.77 -21.84
N ARG A 229 -9.60 1.12 -20.85
CA ARG A 229 -9.43 1.60 -19.47
C ARG A 229 -7.97 1.68 -19.04
N ILE A 230 -7.06 1.81 -19.99
CA ILE A 230 -5.67 2.06 -19.65
C ILE A 230 -5.54 3.37 -18.86
N ALA A 231 -4.64 3.38 -17.88
CA ALA A 231 -4.30 4.55 -17.09
C ALA A 231 -2.79 4.83 -17.27
N THR A 232 -2.49 5.69 -18.24
CA THR A 232 -1.14 6.16 -18.52
C THR A 232 -1.12 7.67 -18.65
N VAL A 233 0.06 8.25 -18.41
CA VAL A 233 0.32 9.69 -18.57
C VAL A 233 0.88 10.01 -19.96
N ASP A 234 1.19 8.99 -20.75
CA ASP A 234 1.74 9.12 -22.10
C ASP A 234 0.58 9.26 -23.12
N PRO A 235 0.45 10.41 -23.81
CA PRO A 235 -0.64 10.64 -24.75
C PRO A 235 -0.57 9.71 -25.98
N ASP A 236 0.62 9.26 -26.39
CA ASP A 236 0.76 8.36 -27.53
C ASP A 236 0.28 6.96 -27.16
N GLU A 237 0.58 6.51 -25.94
CA GLU A 237 0.05 5.24 -25.41
C GLU A 237 -1.48 5.29 -25.27
N LEU A 238 -2.05 6.42 -24.85
CA LEU A 238 -3.52 6.61 -24.78
C LEU A 238 -4.16 6.53 -26.17
N ALA A 239 -3.58 7.21 -27.17
CA ALA A 239 -4.08 7.22 -28.53
C ALA A 239 -4.00 5.82 -29.18
N GLU A 240 -2.87 5.13 -29.01
CA GLU A 240 -2.68 3.77 -29.52
C GLU A 240 -3.66 2.78 -28.85
N ALA A 241 -3.83 2.85 -27.53
CA ALA A 241 -4.79 2.00 -26.81
C ALA A 241 -6.23 2.22 -27.28
N ALA A 242 -6.64 3.48 -27.47
CA ALA A 242 -7.97 3.82 -27.99
C ALA A 242 -8.18 3.30 -29.41
N ALA A 243 -7.17 3.44 -30.29
CA ALA A 243 -7.23 2.92 -31.65
C ALA A 243 -7.34 1.39 -31.65
N LEU A 244 -6.54 0.68 -30.84
CA LEU A 244 -6.61 -0.78 -30.71
C LEU A 244 -7.96 -1.24 -30.14
N ALA A 245 -8.49 -0.54 -29.14
CA ALA A 245 -9.79 -0.87 -28.54
C ALA A 245 -10.96 -0.71 -29.51
N ALA A 246 -10.88 0.25 -30.44
CA ALA A 246 -11.91 0.51 -31.45
C ALA A 246 -11.72 -0.27 -32.77
N ALA A 247 -10.52 -0.82 -33.02
CA ALA A 247 -10.23 -1.56 -34.24
C ALA A 247 -11.11 -2.82 -34.38
N PRO A 248 -11.53 -3.20 -35.61
CA PRO A 248 -12.29 -4.42 -35.83
C PRO A 248 -11.47 -5.66 -35.44
N SER A 249 -12.16 -6.74 -35.07
CA SER A 249 -11.52 -8.03 -34.83
C SER A 249 -10.79 -8.50 -36.09
N SER A 250 -9.58 -9.00 -35.92
CA SER A 250 -8.77 -9.59 -36.99
C SER A 250 -7.93 -10.75 -36.44
N PRO A 251 -7.42 -11.65 -37.30
CA PRO A 251 -6.56 -12.75 -36.87
C PRO A 251 -5.35 -12.30 -36.03
N ASP A 252 -4.83 -11.10 -36.31
CA ASP A 252 -3.64 -10.55 -35.65
C ASP A 252 -3.96 -9.60 -34.48
N TRP A 253 -5.24 -9.24 -34.27
CA TRP A 253 -5.62 -8.20 -33.30
C TRP A 253 -5.15 -8.54 -31.88
N VAL A 254 -5.35 -9.78 -31.43
CA VAL A 254 -4.94 -10.23 -30.09
C VAL A 254 -3.43 -10.13 -29.90
N GLN A 255 -2.65 -10.48 -30.94
CA GLN A 255 -1.19 -10.37 -30.88
C GLN A 255 -0.75 -8.91 -30.80
N ASN A 256 -1.38 -8.02 -31.57
CA ASN A 256 -1.09 -6.59 -31.53
C ASN A 256 -1.44 -5.97 -30.17
N ALA A 257 -2.59 -6.30 -29.61
CA ALA A 257 -3.02 -5.86 -28.28
C ALA A 257 -2.05 -6.32 -27.18
N ARG A 258 -1.66 -7.60 -27.18
CA ARG A 258 -0.67 -8.14 -26.23
C ARG A 258 0.71 -7.49 -26.43
N GLY A 259 1.11 -7.28 -27.69
CA GLY A 259 2.35 -6.59 -28.03
C GLY A 259 2.39 -5.16 -27.47
N PHE A 260 1.29 -4.42 -27.57
CA PHE A 260 1.13 -3.11 -26.94
C PHE A 260 1.29 -3.19 -25.41
N VAL A 261 0.53 -4.07 -24.76
CA VAL A 261 0.60 -4.25 -23.30
C VAL A 261 2.03 -4.55 -22.84
N VAL A 262 2.72 -5.49 -23.49
CA VAL A 262 4.11 -5.84 -23.17
C VAL A 262 5.03 -4.63 -23.30
N ARG A 263 4.86 -3.78 -24.32
CA ARG A 263 5.68 -2.56 -24.47
C ARG A 263 5.45 -1.56 -23.34
N VAL A 264 4.18 -1.29 -22.99
CA VAL A 264 3.82 -0.37 -21.89
C VAL A 264 4.39 -0.86 -20.56
N LEU A 265 4.27 -2.16 -20.27
CA LEU A 265 4.74 -2.75 -19.01
C LEU A 265 6.26 -2.80 -18.85
N LYS A 266 7.05 -2.50 -19.89
CA LYS A 266 8.51 -2.28 -19.74
C LYS A 266 8.83 -1.01 -18.94
N ARG A 267 7.89 -0.07 -18.86
CA ARG A 267 8.09 1.27 -18.28
C ARG A 267 7.09 1.61 -17.18
N ALA A 268 5.93 0.95 -17.17
CA ALA A 268 4.83 1.26 -16.27
C ALA A 268 4.52 0.10 -15.31
N GLN A 269 3.62 0.37 -14.36
CA GLN A 269 3.25 -0.60 -13.33
C GLN A 269 1.88 -1.18 -13.63
N PRO A 270 1.76 -2.52 -13.73
CA PRO A 270 0.55 -3.13 -14.26
C PRO A 270 -0.68 -2.88 -13.37
N TYR A 271 -0.54 -2.84 -12.04
CA TYR A 271 -1.68 -2.62 -11.15
C TYR A 271 -2.31 -1.21 -11.29
N SER A 272 -1.51 -0.21 -11.64
CA SER A 272 -1.99 1.17 -11.82
C SER A 272 -2.35 1.46 -13.26
N THR A 273 -1.64 0.85 -14.21
CA THR A 273 -1.81 1.11 -15.65
C THR A 273 -2.98 0.35 -16.24
N PHE A 274 -3.30 -0.84 -15.74
CA PHE A 274 -4.45 -1.63 -16.17
C PHE A 274 -5.39 -1.90 -14.98
N PRO A 275 -6.10 -0.87 -14.47
CA PRO A 275 -6.92 -0.98 -13.27
C PRO A 275 -7.99 -2.07 -13.37
N VAL A 276 -8.63 -2.24 -14.52
CA VAL A 276 -9.66 -3.27 -14.70
C VAL A 276 -9.07 -4.67 -14.56
N ALA A 277 -7.91 -4.92 -15.16
CA ALA A 277 -7.21 -6.19 -15.05
C ALA A 277 -6.79 -6.44 -13.59
N ALA A 278 -6.17 -5.44 -12.94
CA ALA A 278 -5.64 -5.57 -11.60
C ALA A 278 -6.75 -5.73 -10.54
N ALA A 279 -7.74 -4.85 -10.53
CA ALA A 279 -8.87 -4.89 -9.60
C ALA A 279 -9.79 -6.08 -9.90
N GLY A 280 -10.21 -6.24 -11.15
CA GLY A 280 -11.27 -7.18 -11.53
C GLY A 280 -10.81 -8.64 -11.65
N ARG A 281 -9.55 -8.89 -12.04
CA ARG A 281 -9.07 -10.27 -12.24
C ARG A 281 -8.12 -10.75 -11.15
N LEU A 282 -7.27 -9.88 -10.61
CA LEU A 282 -6.39 -10.26 -9.50
C LEU A 282 -6.98 -9.96 -8.12
N GLY A 283 -8.01 -9.11 -8.05
CA GLY A 283 -8.50 -8.61 -6.78
C GLY A 283 -7.46 -7.72 -6.10
N TYR A 284 -6.76 -6.87 -6.87
CA TYR A 284 -5.81 -5.92 -6.30
C TYR A 284 -6.56 -4.94 -5.38
N PRO A 285 -6.23 -4.84 -4.08
CA PRO A 285 -7.20 -4.43 -3.07
C PRO A 285 -7.01 -2.98 -2.62
N MET A 286 -6.23 -2.21 -3.37
CA MET A 286 -5.72 -0.91 -2.96
C MET A 286 -5.76 0.10 -4.10
N LEU A 287 -5.95 1.36 -3.75
CA LEU A 287 -5.89 2.49 -4.68
C LEU A 287 -5.07 3.64 -4.05
N LYS A 288 -4.21 4.29 -4.83
CA LYS A 288 -3.31 5.35 -4.32
C LYS A 288 -4.01 6.70 -4.17
N LYS A 289 -3.77 7.39 -3.05
CA LYS A 289 -4.35 8.72 -2.73
C LYS A 289 -3.55 9.91 -3.26
N SER A 290 -2.27 9.74 -3.58
CA SER A 290 -1.39 10.86 -3.95
C SER A 290 -1.81 11.57 -5.24
N ALA A 291 -1.54 12.86 -5.36
CA ALA A 291 -1.80 13.66 -6.57
C ALA A 291 -0.74 13.46 -7.69
N GLU A 292 0.13 12.45 -7.60
CA GLU A 292 1.06 12.15 -8.70
C GLU A 292 0.27 11.78 -9.97
N PRO A 293 0.65 12.28 -11.16
CA PRO A 293 -0.14 12.13 -12.38
C PRO A 293 -0.58 10.69 -12.69
N VAL A 294 0.31 9.70 -12.51
CA VAL A 294 -0.02 8.27 -12.70
C VAL A 294 -1.15 7.81 -11.79
N ASN A 295 -1.17 8.27 -10.54
CA ASN A 295 -2.19 7.89 -9.56
C ASN A 295 -3.51 8.63 -9.83
N VAL A 296 -3.47 9.84 -10.39
CA VAL A 296 -4.68 10.54 -10.86
C VAL A 296 -5.33 9.78 -12.01
N HIS A 297 -4.57 9.40 -13.03
CA HIS A 297 -5.07 8.63 -14.19
C HIS A 297 -5.59 7.25 -13.74
N TRP A 298 -4.87 6.59 -12.82
CA TRP A 298 -5.30 5.32 -12.25
C TRP A 298 -6.67 5.45 -11.56
N ARG A 299 -6.83 6.44 -10.67
CA ARG A 299 -8.11 6.69 -9.99
C ARG A 299 -9.23 7.01 -10.97
N ALA A 300 -8.97 7.90 -11.94
CA ALA A 300 -9.96 8.30 -12.93
C ALA A 300 -10.47 7.10 -13.75
N SER A 301 -9.54 6.26 -14.24
CA SER A 301 -9.90 5.05 -14.99
C SER A 301 -10.64 4.03 -14.12
N PHE A 302 -10.19 3.80 -12.88
CA PHE A 302 -10.88 2.94 -11.92
C PHE A 302 -12.32 3.41 -11.67
N LEU A 303 -12.53 4.69 -11.36
CA LEU A 303 -13.85 5.27 -11.11
C LEU A 303 -14.76 5.17 -12.33
N LYS A 304 -14.24 5.45 -13.53
CA LYS A 304 -15.00 5.26 -14.78
C LYS A 304 -15.42 3.80 -14.95
N ALA A 305 -14.55 2.84 -14.65
CA ALA A 305 -14.88 1.42 -14.73
C ALA A 305 -15.94 0.99 -13.69
N VAL A 306 -15.98 1.64 -12.52
CA VAL A 306 -17.06 1.48 -11.54
C VAL A 306 -18.37 2.05 -12.06
N ASP A 307 -18.35 3.26 -12.60
CA ASP A 307 -19.55 3.94 -13.12
C ASP A 307 -20.19 3.16 -14.29
N ASP A 308 -19.36 2.51 -15.11
CA ASP A 308 -19.81 1.69 -16.24
C ASP A 308 -20.13 0.23 -15.85
N GLY A 309 -20.08 -0.12 -14.56
CA GLY A 309 -20.44 -1.45 -14.06
C GLY A 309 -19.43 -2.57 -14.37
N ILE A 310 -18.23 -2.23 -14.84
CA ILE A 310 -17.15 -3.18 -15.14
C ILE A 310 -16.47 -3.65 -13.85
N LEU A 311 -16.27 -2.73 -12.91
CA LEU A 311 -15.72 -3.03 -11.58
C LEU A 311 -16.79 -2.81 -10.50
N PRO A 312 -16.79 -3.62 -9.42
CA PRO A 312 -17.66 -3.36 -8.29
C PRO A 312 -17.27 -2.05 -7.60
N ALA A 313 -18.28 -1.31 -7.15
CA ALA A 313 -18.05 -0.10 -6.36
C ALA A 313 -17.26 -0.43 -5.08
N PRO A 314 -16.23 0.38 -4.72
CA PRO A 314 -15.53 0.20 -3.47
C PRO A 314 -16.41 0.60 -2.28
N LEU A 315 -15.88 0.49 -1.07
CA LEU A 315 -16.53 0.97 0.15
C LEU A 315 -17.03 2.42 -0.03
N PRO A 316 -18.22 2.78 0.49
CA PRO A 316 -18.80 4.10 0.26
C PRO A 316 -17.89 5.28 0.64
N SER A 317 -17.13 5.15 1.73
CA SER A 317 -16.16 6.17 2.14
C SER A 317 -15.04 6.35 1.11
N VAL A 318 -14.50 5.24 0.60
CA VAL A 318 -13.45 5.19 -0.41
C VAL A 318 -13.96 5.78 -1.71
N LEU A 319 -15.18 5.43 -2.14
CA LEU A 319 -15.78 5.96 -3.36
C LEU A 319 -15.94 7.48 -3.29
N ALA A 320 -16.48 7.99 -2.17
CA ALA A 320 -16.67 9.43 -1.96
C ALA A 320 -15.33 10.19 -1.99
N GLU A 321 -14.34 9.74 -1.20
CA GLU A 321 -13.02 10.37 -1.15
C GLU A 321 -12.27 10.26 -2.47
N ALA A 322 -12.38 9.13 -3.19
CA ALA A 322 -11.72 8.95 -4.47
C ALA A 322 -12.30 9.89 -5.54
N ARG A 323 -13.62 10.09 -5.56
CA ARG A 323 -14.28 11.05 -6.46
C ARG A 323 -13.89 12.49 -6.14
N GLU A 324 -13.87 12.87 -4.86
CA GLU A 324 -13.42 14.20 -4.43
C GLU A 324 -11.98 14.47 -4.89
N ARG A 325 -11.03 13.60 -4.50
CA ARG A 325 -9.62 13.76 -4.84
C ARG A 325 -9.29 13.70 -6.33
N THR A 326 -10.15 13.06 -7.13
CA THR A 326 -9.96 13.00 -8.58
C THR A 326 -10.47 14.27 -9.26
N ARG A 327 -11.53 14.90 -8.73
CA ARG A 327 -12.00 16.20 -9.21
C ARG A 327 -11.00 17.32 -8.92
N ASP A 328 -10.39 17.32 -7.73
CA ASP A 328 -9.41 18.35 -7.34
C ASP A 328 -8.10 18.30 -8.15
N ALA A 329 -7.88 17.24 -8.92
CA ALA A 329 -6.66 17.02 -9.68
C ALA A 329 -6.80 17.31 -11.19
N GLY A 330 -8.02 17.62 -11.67
CA GLY A 330 -8.32 17.98 -13.06
C GLY A 330 -8.61 19.47 -13.19
#